data_AF-A0AAP3A301-F1
#
_entry.id   AF-A0AAP3A301-F1
#
_cell.length_a   1.000
_cell.length_b   1.000
_cell.length_c   1.000
_cell.angle_alpha   90.00
_cell.angle_beta   90.00
_cell.angle_gamma   90.00
#
_symmetry.space_group_name_H-M   'P 1'
#
loop_
_entity.id
_entity.type
_entity.pdbx_description
1 polymer ?
#
loop_
_entity_poly.entity_id
_entity_poly.type
_entity_poly.pdbx_seq_one_letter_code
_entity_poly.pdbx_strand_id
1 'polypeptide(L)' 'MTANAARAVKATRELVNAVPFLGGSDSEDDYREALELVEYLIEEDDTNPLIDFLASRIAEYENNNEKFAEF' A
#
# COMPACT_ATOMS: atom_id res chain seq x y z
N MET A 1 -1.29 -9.31 25.91
CA MET A 1 -1.08 -8.23 24.93
C MET A 1 -1.40 -6.90 25.60
N THR A 2 -0.56 -5.89 25.45
CA THR A 2 -0.84 -4.54 25.97
C THR A 2 -2.00 -3.92 25.17
N ALA A 3 -2.81 -3.04 25.78
CA ALA A 3 -3.93 -2.38 25.11
C ALA A 3 -3.50 -1.63 23.82
N ASN A 4 -2.26 -1.14 23.77
CA ASN A 4 -1.68 -0.48 22.61
C ASN A 4 -1.46 -1.44 21.43
N ALA A 5 -1.03 -2.68 21.68
CA ALA A 5 -0.86 -3.67 20.63
C ALA A 5 -2.19 -4.03 19.94
N ALA A 6 -3.27 -4.18 20.73
CA ALA A 6 -4.59 -4.46 20.18
C ALA A 6 -5.14 -3.30 19.32
N ARG A 7 -4.89 -2.05 19.74
CA ARG A 7 -5.26 -0.86 18.96
C ARG A 7 -4.48 -0.77 17.65
N ALA A 8 -3.17 -1.03 17.69
CA ALA A 8 -2.33 -1.03 16.50
C ALA A 8 -2.81 -2.08 15.48
N VAL A 9 -3.05 -3.32 15.93
CA VAL A 9 -3.56 -4.40 15.06
C VAL A 9 -4.92 -4.04 14.44
N LYS A 10 -5.82 -3.39 15.21
CA LYS A 10 -7.11 -2.92 14.67
C LYS A 10 -6.92 -1.85 13.61
N ALA A 11 -6.08 -0.84 13.86
CA ALA A 11 -5.80 0.23 12.91
C ALA A 11 -5.19 -0.31 11.61
N THR A 12 -4.25 -1.27 11.70
CA THR A 12 -3.68 -1.90 10.51
C THR A 12 -4.73 -2.65 9.70
N ARG A 13 -5.68 -3.35 10.34
CA ARG A 13 -6.77 -4.02 9.61
C ARG A 13 -7.69 -3.03 8.92
N GLU A 14 -8.00 -1.91 9.56
CA GLU A 14 -8.80 -0.85 8.96
C GLU A 14 -8.09 -0.23 7.76
N LEU A 15 -6.79 0.01 7.86
CA LEU A 15 -5.97 0.49 6.75
C LEU A 15 -5.95 -0.51 5.58
N VAL A 16 -5.70 -1.79 5.84
CA VAL A 16 -5.71 -2.84 4.80
C VAL A 16 -7.09 -3.01 4.17
N ASN A 17 -8.17 -2.87 4.93
CA ASN A 17 -9.51 -2.91 4.35
C ASN A 17 -9.79 -1.71 3.43
N ALA A 18 -9.22 -0.54 3.72
CA ALA A 18 -9.35 0.65 2.89
C ALA A 18 -8.43 0.62 1.65
N VAL A 19 -7.26 0.00 1.78
CA VAL A 19 -6.26 -0.14 0.71
C VAL A 19 -5.80 -1.61 0.67
N PRO A 20 -6.56 -2.50 -0.01
CA PRO A 20 -6.28 -3.94 -0.05
C PRO A 20 -4.87 -4.29 -0.53
N PHE A 21 -4.29 -3.45 -1.39
CA PHE A 21 -2.93 -3.59 -1.89
C PHE A 21 -1.87 -3.69 -0.77
N LEU A 22 -2.03 -2.92 0.33
CA LEU A 22 -1.13 -3.00 1.49
C LEU A 22 -1.22 -4.34 2.24
N GLY A 23 -2.33 -5.05 2.07
CA GLY A 23 -2.57 -6.40 2.59
C GLY A 23 -1.95 -7.52 1.76
N GLY A 24 -1.30 -7.20 0.63
CA GLY A 24 -0.73 -8.19 -0.29
C GLY A 24 -1.72 -8.69 -1.33
N SER A 25 -2.62 -7.82 -1.80
CA SER A 25 -3.42 -8.14 -2.99
C SER A 25 -2.55 -8.12 -4.25
N ASP A 26 -2.70 -9.14 -5.09
CA ASP A 26 -2.03 -9.24 -6.40
C ASP A 26 -2.94 -8.77 -7.57
N SER A 27 -4.09 -8.17 -7.25
CA SER A 27 -4.99 -7.63 -8.27
C SER A 27 -4.35 -6.43 -8.99
N GLU A 28 -4.48 -6.39 -10.32
CA GLU A 28 -4.05 -5.22 -11.09
C GLU A 28 -4.90 -3.98 -10.79
N ASP A 29 -6.17 -4.16 -10.43
CA ASP A 29 -7.04 -3.04 -10.07
C ASP A 29 -6.57 -2.40 -8.75
N ASP A 30 -6.26 -3.22 -7.74
CA ASP A 30 -5.73 -2.73 -6.45
C ASP A 30 -4.36 -2.07 -6.62
N TYR A 31 -3.54 -2.57 -7.54
CA TYR A 31 -2.28 -1.93 -7.94
C TYR A 31 -2.50 -0.55 -8.56
N ARG A 32 -3.46 -0.41 -9.48
CA ARG A 32 -3.80 0.89 -10.10
C ARG A 32 -4.34 1.88 -9.06
N GLU A 33 -5.23 1.44 -8.19
CA GLU A 33 -5.75 2.27 -7.08
C GLU A 33 -4.61 2.71 -6.13
N ALA A 34 -3.63 1.84 -5.87
CA ALA A 34 -2.46 2.20 -5.07
C ALA A 34 -1.60 3.28 -5.73
N LEU A 35 -1.45 3.25 -7.07
CA LEU A 35 -0.75 4.31 -7.81
C LEU A 35 -1.50 5.64 -7.73
N GLU A 36 -2.81 5.65 -7.94
CA GLU A 36 -3.65 6.85 -7.82
C GLU A 36 -3.57 7.45 -6.40
N LEU A 37 -3.50 6.60 -5.38
CA LEU A 37 -3.32 7.04 -4.00
C LEU A 37 -1.95 7.67 -3.75
N VAL A 38 -0.88 7.14 -4.36
CA VAL A 38 0.45 7.78 -4.29
C VAL A 38 0.43 9.15 -4.95
N GLU A 39 -0.18 9.28 -6.12
CA GLU A 39 -0.34 10.57 -6.81
C GLU A 39 -1.09 11.59 -5.95
N TYR A 40 -2.22 11.19 -5.37
CA TYR A 40 -2.99 12.01 -4.44
C TYR A 40 -2.13 12.47 -3.24
N LEU A 41 -1.35 11.56 -2.65
CA LEU A 41 -0.52 11.90 -1.49
C LEU A 41 0.61 12.87 -1.87
N ILE A 42 1.23 12.73 -3.04
CA ILE A 42 2.25 13.68 -3.51
C ILE A 42 1.65 15.10 -3.67
N GLU A 43 0.39 15.20 -4.10
CA GLU A 43 -0.29 16.49 -4.28
C GLU A 43 -0.79 17.11 -2.96
N GLU A 44 -1.32 16.29 -2.05
CA GLU A 44 -2.06 16.77 -0.87
C GLU A 44 -1.28 16.65 0.45
N ASP A 45 -0.40 15.64 0.62
CA ASP A 45 0.39 15.39 1.83
C ASP A 45 1.65 14.56 1.52
N ASP A 46 2.64 15.19 0.90
CA ASP A 46 3.87 14.55 0.42
C ASP A 46 4.79 14.02 1.54
N THR A 47 4.46 14.32 2.80
CA THR A 47 5.15 13.82 3.99
C THR A 47 4.47 12.62 4.64
N ASN A 48 3.34 12.17 4.08
CA ASN A 48 2.58 11.08 4.68
C ASN A 48 3.37 9.76 4.64
N PRO A 49 3.54 9.05 5.77
CA PRO A 49 4.26 7.78 5.80
C PRO A 49 3.60 6.69 4.95
N LEU A 50 2.35 6.87 4.54
CA LEU A 50 1.67 5.96 3.62
C LEU A 50 2.36 5.84 2.27
N ILE A 51 3.07 6.89 1.83
CA ILE A 51 3.87 6.89 0.60
C ILE A 51 4.93 5.79 0.65
N ASP A 52 5.70 5.71 1.73
CA ASP A 52 6.76 4.70 1.88
C ASP A 52 6.19 3.26 1.88
N PHE A 53 5.04 3.07 2.54
CA PHE A 53 4.38 1.76 2.57
C PHE A 53 3.86 1.34 1.20
N LEU A 54 3.25 2.26 0.45
CA LEU A 54 2.76 2.01 -0.91
C LEU A 54 3.92 1.76 -1.87
N ALA A 55 4.96 2.60 -1.85
CA ALA A 55 6.13 2.47 -2.70
C ALA A 55 6.83 1.11 -2.51
N SER A 56 6.99 0.67 -1.25
CA SER A 56 7.57 -0.65 -0.98
C SER A 56 6.73 -1.80 -1.53
N ARG A 57 5.40 -1.71 -1.50
CA ARG A 57 4.51 -2.76 -2.03
C ARG A 57 4.39 -2.73 -3.54
N ILE A 58 4.39 -1.55 -4.14
CA ILE A 58 4.43 -1.35 -5.60
C ILE A 58 5.69 -2.02 -6.15
N ALA A 59 6.86 -1.71 -5.57
CA ALA A 59 8.12 -2.32 -5.99
C ALA A 59 8.11 -3.85 -5.83
N GLU A 60 7.54 -4.39 -4.76
CA GLU A 60 7.39 -5.84 -4.59
C GLU A 60 6.49 -6.46 -5.67
N TYR A 61 5.35 -5.84 -5.95
CA TYR A 61 4.42 -6.31 -6.98
C TYR A 61 5.07 -6.28 -8.38
N GLU A 62 5.75 -5.18 -8.72
CA GLU A 62 6.41 -5.01 -10.01
C GLU A 62 7.55 -6.02 -10.21
N ASN A 63 8.41 -6.21 -9.20
CA ASN A 63 9.52 -7.16 -9.27
C ASN A 63 9.07 -8.62 -9.42
N ASN A 64 7.86 -8.95 -8.96
CA ASN A 64 7.31 -10.31 -9.01
C ASN A 64 6.41 -10.56 -10.23
N ASN A 65 6.16 -9.55 -11.07
CA ASN A 65 5.25 -9.68 -12.19
C ASN A 65 6.00 -9.60 -13.53
N GLU A 66 5.91 -10.66 -14.33
CA GLU A 66 6.59 -10.77 -15.62
C GLU A 66 6.26 -9.61 -16.58
N LYS A 67 5.10 -8.96 -16.42
CA LYS A 67 4.71 -7.78 -17.22
C LYS A 67 5.69 -6.61 -17.07
N PHE A 68 6.45 -6.55 -15.98
CA PHE A 68 7.42 -5.51 -15.70
C PHE A 68 8.88 -5.99 -15.80
N ALA A 69 9.11 -7.26 -16.15
CA ALA A 69 10.46 -7.85 -16.20
C ALA A 69 11.34 -7.33 -17.37
N GLU A 70 10.76 -6.59 -18.32
CA GLU A 70 11.45 -6.06 -19.51
C GLU A 70 11.88 -4.58 -19.41
N PHE A 71 11.75 -3.94 -18.24
CA PHE A 71 12.11 -2.52 -18.05
C PHE A 71 13.46 -2.30 -17.37
#